data_AF-A0A0A8HM18-F1
#
_entry.id   AF-A0A0A8HM18-F1
#
_cell.length_a   1.000
_cell.length_b   1.000
_cell.length_c   1.000
_cell.angle_alpha   90.00
_cell.angle_beta   90.00
_cell.angle_gamma   90.00
#
_symmetry.space_group_name_H-M   'P 1'
#
loop_
_entity.id
_entity.type
_entity.pdbx_description
1 polymer ?
#
loop_
_entity_poly.entity_id
_entity_poly.type
_entity_poly.pdbx_seq_one_letter_code
_entity_poly.pdbx_strand_id
1 'polypeptide(L)'
;MKPGEIIVQSSEIMINEGRATTKITVKNSGDRPIQVGSHYHFYEANSALTFDRDEAYGKHLDIPAGAAVRFEPGDEKEIRLVRYAGEQNIYGFHGKVDGPLDQSRITGPNMEEGSDVK
;
A
#
# COMPACT_ATOMS: atom_id res chain seq x y z
N MET A 1 20.24 -36.88 5.10
CA MET A 1 19.34 -36.46 4.01
C MET A 1 18.12 -35.81 4.66
N LYS A 2 17.71 -34.61 4.24
CA LYS A 2 16.47 -33.96 4.71
C LYS A 2 15.49 -33.84 3.54
N PRO A 3 14.60 -34.83 3.33
CA PRO A 3 13.59 -34.75 2.27
C PRO A 3 12.74 -33.48 2.42
N GLY A 4 12.65 -32.70 1.34
CA GLY A 4 11.91 -31.43 1.31
C GLY A 4 12.69 -30.20 1.79
N GLU A 5 13.98 -30.30 2.08
CA GLU A 5 14.81 -29.13 2.41
C GLU A 5 14.93 -28.21 1.19
N ILE A 6 14.58 -26.93 1.38
CA ILE A 6 14.81 -25.86 0.41
C ILE A 6 16.07 -25.12 0.85
N ILE A 7 17.11 -25.17 0.02
CA ILE A 7 18.36 -24.44 0.24
C ILE A 7 18.29 -23.17 -0.60
N VAL A 8 18.24 -22.02 0.07
CA VAL A 8 18.18 -20.69 -0.57
C VAL A 8 19.47 -19.93 -0.34
N GLN A 9 19.74 -18.95 -1.20
CA GLN A 9 20.80 -17.99 -0.94
C GLN A 9 20.38 -17.05 0.20
N SER A 10 21.36 -16.62 1.01
CA SER A 10 21.15 -15.60 2.05
C SER A 10 21.20 -14.20 1.41
N SER A 11 20.23 -13.90 0.57
CA SER A 11 20.09 -12.62 -0.12
C SER A 11 18.71 -12.02 0.12
N GLU A 12 18.64 -10.70 0.10
CA GLU A 12 17.37 -9.98 0.13
C GLU A 12 16.75 -9.92 -1.26
N ILE A 13 15.42 -9.82 -1.31
CA ILE A 13 14.66 -9.68 -2.54
C ILE A 13 13.99 -8.32 -2.51
N MET A 14 14.41 -7.44 -3.43
CA MET A 14 13.76 -6.15 -3.64
C MET A 14 12.37 -6.38 -4.25
N ILE A 15 11.33 -5.91 -3.57
CA ILE A 15 9.96 -5.93 -4.08
C ILE A 15 9.60 -4.57 -4.67
N ASN A 16 8.67 -4.56 -5.64
CA ASN A 16 8.16 -3.35 -6.28
C ASN A 16 9.26 -2.41 -6.85
N GLU A 17 10.40 -2.98 -7.24
CA GLU A 17 11.57 -2.23 -7.73
C GLU A 17 11.21 -1.33 -8.91
N GLY A 18 11.83 -0.13 -8.94
CA GLY A 18 11.65 0.85 -10.01
C GLY A 18 10.30 1.57 -10.00
N ARG A 19 9.49 1.41 -8.94
CA ARG A 19 8.20 2.09 -8.81
C ARG A 19 8.27 3.24 -7.83
N ALA A 20 7.70 4.38 -8.23
CA ALA A 20 7.55 5.55 -7.38
C ALA A 20 6.67 5.24 -6.16
N THR A 21 7.13 5.67 -4.99
CA THR A 21 6.42 5.50 -3.71
C THR A 21 5.98 6.82 -3.12
N THR A 22 4.87 6.78 -2.39
CA THR A 22 4.31 7.92 -1.65
C THR A 22 4.24 7.55 -0.16
N LYS A 23 4.76 8.43 0.69
CA LYS A 23 4.67 8.31 2.14
C LYS A 23 3.44 9.04 2.63
N ILE A 24 2.62 8.38 3.43
CA ILE A 24 1.47 9.02 4.06
C ILE A 24 1.36 8.61 5.53
N THR A 25 0.88 9.51 6.36
CA THR A 25 0.53 9.22 7.76
C THR A 25 -0.95 8.85 7.84
N VAL A 26 -1.25 7.72 8.47
CA VAL A 26 -2.60 7.16 8.58
C VAL A 26 -2.94 6.95 10.04
N LYS A 27 -4.06 7.54 10.46
CA LYS A 27 -4.59 7.40 11.81
C LYS A 27 -5.91 6.64 11.82
N ASN A 28 -6.08 5.69 12.72
CA ASN A 28 -7.38 5.08 12.98
C ASN A 28 -8.15 5.88 14.04
N SER A 29 -9.16 6.64 13.61
CA SER A 29 -10.06 7.38 14.52
C SER A 29 -11.24 6.54 15.01
N GLY A 30 -11.34 5.28 14.59
CA GLY A 30 -12.39 4.35 15.00
C GLY A 30 -12.10 3.69 16.36
N ASP A 31 -13.10 2.96 16.84
CA ASP A 31 -13.09 2.21 18.10
C ASP A 31 -12.71 0.73 17.93
N ARG A 32 -12.47 0.30 16.69
CA ARG A 32 -12.15 -1.08 16.32
C ARG A 32 -10.85 -1.14 15.52
N PRO A 33 -10.10 -2.25 15.65
CA PRO A 33 -8.90 -2.44 14.85
C PRO A 33 -9.25 -2.59 13.36
N ILE A 34 -8.39 -2.03 12.51
CA ILE A 34 -8.52 -2.09 11.05
C ILE A 34 -7.24 -2.69 10.47
N GLN A 35 -7.38 -3.62 9.54
CA GLN A 35 -6.25 -4.23 8.84
C GLN A 35 -6.45 -4.12 7.33
N VAL A 36 -5.44 -3.61 6.63
CA VAL A 36 -5.47 -3.38 5.17
C VAL A 36 -4.41 -4.23 4.50
N GLY A 37 -4.83 -5.05 3.53
CA GLY A 37 -3.95 -5.96 2.79
C GLY A 37 -3.11 -5.25 1.72
N SER A 38 -2.04 -5.92 1.28
CA SER A 38 -1.02 -5.35 0.40
C SER A 38 -1.53 -4.77 -0.92
N HIS A 39 -2.56 -5.39 -1.52
CA HIS A 39 -3.10 -5.01 -2.83
C HIS A 39 -4.51 -4.41 -2.76
N TYR A 40 -4.93 -3.93 -1.58
CA TYR A 40 -6.19 -3.20 -1.45
C TYR A 40 -6.01 -1.76 -1.94
N HIS A 41 -6.99 -1.23 -2.69
CA HIS A 41 -6.92 0.15 -3.17
C HIS A 41 -7.03 1.12 -1.99
N PHE A 42 -5.90 1.70 -1.59
CA PHE A 42 -5.80 2.34 -0.27
C PHE A 42 -6.71 3.58 -0.14
N TYR A 43 -6.95 4.28 -1.25
CA TYR A 43 -7.98 5.33 -1.38
C TYR A 43 -9.36 4.91 -0.82
N GLU A 44 -9.72 3.64 -1.02
CA GLU A 44 -11.02 3.08 -0.65
C GLU A 44 -11.01 2.38 0.71
N ALA A 45 -9.89 2.42 1.45
CA ALA A 45 -9.80 1.81 2.77
C ALA A 45 -10.86 2.40 3.72
N ASN A 46 -11.11 1.69 4.82
CA ASN A 46 -12.15 2.04 5.80
C ASN A 46 -12.17 3.55 6.15
N SER A 47 -13.35 4.16 6.18
CA SER A 47 -13.52 5.60 6.41
C SER A 47 -13.09 6.08 7.79
N ALA A 48 -12.95 5.17 8.77
CA ALA A 48 -12.38 5.48 10.08
C ALA A 48 -10.85 5.68 10.04
N LEU A 49 -10.20 5.38 8.92
CA LEU A 49 -8.81 5.76 8.69
C LEU A 49 -8.74 7.19 8.12
N THR A 50 -8.08 8.08 8.86
CA THR A 50 -7.87 9.48 8.50
C THR A 50 -6.46 9.65 7.91
N PHE A 51 -6.41 10.13 6.68
CA PHE A 51 -5.20 10.43 5.90
C PHE A 51 -5.58 11.22 4.65
N ASP A 52 -4.60 11.73 3.89
CA ASP A 52 -4.86 12.35 2.59
C ASP A 52 -5.25 11.27 1.57
N ARG A 53 -6.54 11.25 1.23
CA ARG A 53 -7.11 10.24 0.33
C ARG A 53 -6.58 10.43 -1.10
N ASP A 54 -6.43 11.66 -1.57
CA ASP A 54 -6.00 11.89 -2.95
C ASP A 54 -4.55 11.44 -3.15
N GLU A 55 -3.70 11.53 -2.11
CA GLU A 55 -2.36 10.94 -2.16
C GLU A 55 -2.34 9.41 -2.29
N ALA A 56 -3.42 8.73 -1.91
CA ALA A 56 -3.56 7.27 -2.00
C ALA A 56 -4.30 6.78 -3.27
N TYR A 57 -4.80 7.71 -4.11
CA TYR A 57 -5.54 7.36 -5.32
C TYR A 57 -4.68 6.58 -6.31
N GLY A 58 -5.14 5.40 -6.69
CA GLY A 58 -4.43 4.51 -7.61
C GLY A 58 -3.25 3.76 -7.02
N LYS A 59 -3.14 3.70 -5.68
CA LYS A 59 -2.00 3.11 -4.97
C LYS A 59 -2.44 2.03 -3.98
N HIS A 60 -1.51 1.13 -3.67
CA HIS A 60 -1.64 0.07 -2.69
C HIS A 60 -0.41 0.04 -1.78
N LEU A 61 -0.44 -0.74 -0.70
CA LEU A 61 0.67 -0.79 0.26
C LEU A 61 1.94 -1.37 -0.38
N ASP A 62 3.07 -0.70 -0.17
CA ASP A 62 4.39 -1.16 -0.58
C ASP A 62 4.98 -2.13 0.47
N ILE A 63 4.38 -3.32 0.51
CA ILE A 63 4.73 -4.43 1.42
C ILE A 63 4.65 -5.75 0.66
N PRO A 64 5.18 -6.87 1.21
CA PRO A 64 5.12 -8.17 0.56
C PRO A 64 3.69 -8.58 0.16
N ALA A 65 3.56 -9.21 -1.01
CA ALA A 65 2.28 -9.72 -1.49
C ALA A 65 1.65 -10.69 -0.46
N GLY A 66 0.35 -10.53 -0.19
CA GLY A 66 -0.36 -11.29 0.86
C GLY A 66 -0.20 -10.76 2.29
N ALA A 67 0.77 -9.87 2.58
CA ALA A 67 0.88 -9.22 3.89
C ALA A 67 -0.17 -8.11 4.09
N ALA A 68 -0.24 -7.57 5.31
CA ALA A 68 -1.16 -6.50 5.68
C ALA A 68 -0.59 -5.59 6.78
N VAL A 69 -1.06 -4.35 6.83
CA VAL A 69 -0.77 -3.41 7.94
C VAL A 69 -2.00 -3.31 8.84
N ARG A 70 -1.78 -3.39 10.15
CA ARG A 70 -2.80 -3.30 11.19
C ARG A 70 -2.70 -1.97 11.94
N PHE A 71 -3.85 -1.34 12.13
CA PHE A 71 -4.06 -0.11 12.87
C PHE A 71 -4.98 -0.38 14.05
N GLU A 72 -4.46 -0.26 15.27
CA GLU A 72 -5.29 -0.33 16.48
C GLU A 72 -6.15 0.94 16.64
N PRO A 73 -7.21 0.95 17.48
CA PRO A 73 -7.96 2.17 17.77
C PRO A 73 -7.05 3.29 18.29
N GLY A 74 -7.10 4.47 17.66
CA GLY A 74 -6.27 5.63 18.00
C GLY A 74 -4.83 5.59 17.47
N ASP A 75 -4.41 4.47 16.87
CA ASP A 75 -3.07 4.26 16.32
C ASP A 75 -2.81 5.18 15.12
N GLU A 76 -1.57 5.66 15.00
CA GLU A 76 -1.12 6.52 13.92
C GLU A 76 0.21 5.99 13.40
N LYS A 77 0.25 5.65 12.12
CA LYS A 77 1.42 5.07 11.47
C LYS A 77 1.68 5.73 10.14
N GLU A 78 2.96 5.89 9.87
CA GLU A 78 3.46 6.24 8.57
C GLU A 78 3.57 4.96 7.73
N ILE A 79 3.02 5.00 6.51
CA ILE A 79 3.05 3.89 5.58
C ILE A 79 3.61 4.33 4.23
N ARG A 80 4.00 3.35 3.42
CA ARG A 80 4.44 3.55 2.05
C ARG A 80 3.41 2.95 1.10
N LEU A 81 3.05 3.73 0.10
CA LEU A 81 2.16 3.32 -0.97
C LEU A 81 2.93 3.29 -2.29
N VAL A 82 2.63 2.31 -3.12
CA VAL A 82 3.13 2.18 -4.48
C VAL A 82 1.97 2.14 -5.46
N ARG A 83 2.17 2.73 -6.64
CA ARG A 83 1.14 2.78 -7.69
C ARG A 83 0.85 1.38 -8.24
N TYR A 84 -0.42 1.10 -8.51
CA TYR A 84 -0.79 -0.10 -9.30
C TYR A 84 -0.09 -0.07 -10.65
N ALA A 85 0.39 -1.23 -11.10
CA ALA A 85 0.89 -1.41 -12.47
C ALA A 85 -0.23 -1.92 -13.39
N GLY A 86 0.13 -2.36 -14.60
CA GLY A 86 -0.82 -2.88 -15.57
C GLY A 86 -1.76 -1.81 -16.12
N GLU A 87 -2.98 -2.21 -16.50
CA GLU A 87 -3.98 -1.32 -17.12
C GLU A 87 -4.62 -0.33 -16.13
N GLN A 88 -4.41 -0.49 -14.83
CA GLN A 88 -4.94 0.40 -13.79
C GLN A 88 -6.47 0.55 -13.82
N ASN A 89 -7.16 -0.57 -14.06
CA ASN A 89 -8.61 -0.68 -13.92
C ASN A 89 -8.94 -1.21 -12.52
N ILE A 90 -9.67 -0.42 -11.72
CA ILE A 90 -9.99 -0.70 -10.32
C ILE A 90 -11.49 -0.95 -10.18
N TYR A 91 -11.87 -2.17 -9.81
CA TYR A 91 -13.26 -2.58 -9.63
C TYR A 91 -13.49 -3.18 -8.23
N GLY A 92 -14.66 -2.95 -7.65
CA GLY A 92 -15.05 -3.46 -6.34
C GLY A 92 -14.71 -2.50 -5.20
N PHE A 93 -13.99 -2.98 -4.18
CA PHE A 93 -13.65 -2.20 -2.98
C PHE A 93 -14.86 -1.51 -2.32
N HIS A 94 -14.93 -0.17 -2.38
CA HIS A 94 -16.08 0.62 -1.90
C HIS A 94 -16.87 1.26 -3.07
N GLY A 95 -16.60 0.83 -4.30
CA GLY A 95 -17.25 1.31 -5.51
C GLY A 95 -16.97 2.78 -5.84
N LYS A 96 -15.88 3.36 -5.31
CA LYS A 96 -15.58 4.78 -5.52
C LYS A 96 -14.91 5.06 -6.86
N VAL A 97 -14.31 4.04 -7.48
CA VAL A 97 -13.70 4.13 -8.80
C VAL A 97 -14.46 3.30 -9.82
N ASP A 98 -14.60 1.99 -9.57
CA ASP A 98 -15.33 1.04 -10.41
C ASP A 98 -15.08 1.20 -11.92
N GLY A 99 -13.80 1.31 -12.30
CA GLY A 99 -13.40 1.59 -13.67
C GLY A 99 -11.91 1.91 -13.83
N PRO A 100 -11.51 2.41 -15.01
CA PRO A 100 -10.16 2.92 -15.23
C PRO A 100 -9.86 4.09 -14.30
N LEU A 101 -8.64 4.13 -13.76
CA LEU A 101 -8.18 5.28 -12.97
C LEU A 101 -8.13 6.55 -13.82
N ASP A 102 -8.60 7.65 -13.23
CA ASP A 102 -8.35 8.98 -13.76
C ASP A 102 -6.88 9.37 -13.54
N GLN A 103 -6.12 9.35 -14.62
CA GLN A 103 -4.68 9.63 -14.62
C GLN A 103 -4.34 11.02 -14.11
N SER A 104 -5.25 11.99 -14.25
CA SER A 104 -5.04 13.37 -13.81
C SER A 104 -5.05 13.53 -12.29
N ARG A 105 -5.64 12.58 -11.57
CA ARG A 105 -5.74 12.58 -10.10
C ARG A 105 -4.60 11.87 -9.40
N ILE A 106 -3.80 11.10 -10.12
CA ILE A 106 -2.73 10.31 -9.52
C ILE A 106 -1.59 11.26 -9.14
N THR A 107 -1.40 11.48 -7.85
CA THR A 107 -0.28 12.28 -7.35
C THR A 107 1.04 11.55 -7.52
N GLY A 108 2.10 12.31 -7.81
CA GLY A 108 3.46 11.79 -7.92
C GLY A 108 4.02 11.27 -6.58
N PRO A 109 5.25 10.75 -6.58
CA PRO A 109 5.97 10.46 -5.34
C PRO A 109 6.14 11.76 -4.53
N ASN A 110 5.95 11.69 -3.22
CA ASN A 110 6.22 12.77 -2.27
C ASN A 110 7.42 12.45 -1.36
N MET A 111 8.08 11.31 -1.59
CA MET A 111 9.38 11.01 -1.01
C MET A 111 10.49 11.55 -1.91
N GLU A 112 11.54 12.12 -1.32
CA GLU A 112 12.79 12.36 -2.05
C GLU A 112 13.36 11.01 -2.52
N GLU A 113 13.65 10.89 -3.82
CA GLU A 113 14.41 9.77 -4.38
C GLU A 113 15.78 9.74 -3.69
N GLY A 114 15.93 8.93 -2.63
CA GLY A 114 17.21 8.80 -1.93
C GLY A 114 17.17 8.47 -0.44
N SER A 115 16.01 8.34 0.22
CA SER A 115 16.00 7.89 1.61
C SER A 115 16.14 6.36 1.68
N ASP A 116 17.38 5.92 1.84
CA ASP A 116 17.84 4.54 2.10
C ASP A 116 16.82 3.72 2.91
N VAL A 117 16.28 2.68 2.28
CA VAL A 117 15.80 1.51 3.03
C VAL A 117 17.05 0.68 3.30
N LYS A 118 17.54 0.78 4.54
CA LYS A 118 18.42 -0.25 5.10
C LYS A 118 17.67 -1.55 5.30
#